data_AF-A0A7M7GQZ4-F1
#
_entry.id   AF-A0A7M7GQZ4-F1
#
_cell.length_a   1.000
_cell.length_b   1.000
_cell.length_c   1.000
_cell.angle_alpha   90.00
_cell.angle_beta   90.00
_cell.angle_gamma   90.00
#
_symmetry.space_group_name_H-M   'P 1'
#
loop_
_entity.id
_entity.type
_entity.pdbx_description
1 polymer ?
#
loop_
_entity_poly.entity_id
_entity_poly.type
_entity_poly.pdbx_seq_one_letter_code
_entity_poly.pdbx_strand_id
1 'polypeptide(L)'
;METSILNAAHEKQRRADALLQEGRFEEAAECHETVASLLEEAHVQLESNFFNLKTSRLSSQPPPFTPFTPPFVISSFQSFITLESLALQCDYHKRQAAVVRMKQAQYEEYKATLENQRKEILSKQVSKQVEKDTSEFTSDKFDGSLRQAIYRTIEEQDSLLTLISLPNSEEKAFKYPKDASTVIEELKTANCQLRCLVGSLLNQLEAKEEEVRQLTEQLHAANLNDESRLDNALRLAPLPPLTPLEMPLFDFTST
;
A
#
# COMPACT_ATOMS: atom_id res chain seq x y z
N MET A 1 -30.86 -14.73 12.82
CA MET A 1 -30.36 -14.59 14.20
C MET A 1 -30.00 -13.13 14.37
N GLU A 2 -30.73 -12.40 15.20
CA GLU A 2 -30.46 -10.99 15.48
C GLU A 2 -29.09 -10.89 16.16
N THR A 3 -28.09 -10.44 15.41
CA THR A 3 -26.77 -10.16 15.97
C THR A 3 -26.91 -8.91 16.81
N SER A 4 -26.61 -9.00 18.11
CA SER A 4 -26.53 -7.83 18.99
C SER A 4 -25.68 -6.74 18.31
N ILE A 5 -26.12 -5.48 18.35
CA ILE A 5 -25.47 -4.33 17.70
C ILE A 5 -23.97 -4.28 18.03
N LEU A 6 -23.63 -4.61 19.28
CA LEU A 6 -22.25 -4.68 19.75
C LEU A 6 -21.45 -5.82 19.10
N ASN A 7 -22.08 -6.97 18.87
CA ASN A 7 -21.44 -8.09 18.20
C ASN A 7 -21.16 -7.77 16.71
N ALA A 8 -22.12 -7.11 16.05
CA ALA A 8 -21.93 -6.63 14.68
C ALA A 8 -20.79 -5.60 14.59
N ALA A 9 -20.67 -4.69 15.57
CA ALA A 9 -19.56 -3.75 15.67
C ALA A 9 -18.20 -4.47 15.80
N HIS A 10 -18.07 -5.44 16.70
CA HIS A 10 -16.82 -6.20 16.85
C HIS A 10 -16.48 -7.06 15.63
N GLU A 11 -17.48 -7.61 14.92
CA GLU A 11 -17.25 -8.31 13.65
C GLU A 11 -16.67 -7.37 12.60
N LYS A 12 -17.25 -6.18 12.45
CA LYS A 12 -16.76 -5.14 11.53
C LYS A 12 -15.37 -4.65 11.90
N GLN A 13 -15.05 -4.55 13.19
CA GLN A 13 -13.70 -4.22 13.66
C GLN A 13 -12.68 -5.27 13.20
N ARG A 14 -12.95 -6.56 13.43
CA ARG A 14 -12.04 -7.64 12.97
C ARG A 14 -11.87 -7.63 11.45
N ARG A 15 -12.95 -7.33 10.71
CA ARG A 15 -12.92 -7.19 9.26
C ARG A 15 -12.04 -6.01 8.82
N ALA A 16 -12.13 -4.87 9.50
CA ALA A 16 -11.28 -3.71 9.24
C ALA A 16 -9.80 -4.09 9.38
N ASP A 17 -9.45 -4.81 10.45
CA ASP A 17 -8.06 -5.24 10.70
C ASP A 17 -7.54 -6.16 9.57
N ALA A 18 -8.37 -7.09 9.07
CA ALA A 18 -8.02 -7.94 7.94
C ALA A 18 -7.78 -7.13 6.65
N LEU A 19 -8.66 -6.15 6.36
CA LEU A 19 -8.53 -5.27 5.20
C LEU A 19 -7.28 -4.38 5.27
N LEU A 20 -6.88 -3.96 6.47
CA LEU A 20 -5.63 -3.21 6.66
C LEU A 20 -4.39 -4.06 6.35
N GLN A 21 -4.41 -5.36 6.66
CA GLN A 21 -3.33 -6.29 6.28
C GLN A 21 -3.28 -6.51 4.76
N GLU A 22 -4.42 -6.51 4.09
CA GLU A 22 -4.53 -6.59 2.62
C GLU A 22 -4.16 -5.28 1.90
N GLY A 23 -3.95 -4.18 2.63
CA GLY A 23 -3.68 -2.85 2.06
C GLY A 23 -4.91 -2.15 1.48
N ARG A 24 -6.13 -2.63 1.77
CA ARG A 24 -7.40 -2.07 1.30
C ARG A 24 -7.88 -0.99 2.27
N PHE A 25 -7.25 0.18 2.21
CA PHE A 25 -7.48 1.26 3.16
C PHE A 25 -8.90 1.85 3.12
N GLU A 26 -9.50 2.02 1.94
CA GLU A 26 -10.86 2.57 1.81
C GLU A 26 -11.89 1.72 2.56
N GLU A 27 -11.93 0.42 2.25
CA GLU A 27 -12.88 -0.51 2.87
C GLU A 27 -12.63 -0.68 4.37
N ALA A 28 -11.37 -0.59 4.80
CA ALA A 28 -11.04 -0.60 6.22
C ALA A 28 -11.55 0.66 6.95
N ALA A 29 -11.44 1.83 6.31
CA ALA A 29 -11.99 3.07 6.85
C ALA A 29 -13.52 3.01 6.95
N GLU A 30 -14.19 2.56 5.91
CA GLU A 30 -15.65 2.33 5.92
C GLU A 30 -16.06 1.36 7.04
N CYS A 31 -15.30 0.28 7.26
CA CYS A 31 -15.58 -0.63 8.36
C CYS A 31 -15.51 0.09 9.71
N HIS A 32 -14.49 0.91 9.99
CA HIS A 32 -14.43 1.69 11.22
C HIS A 32 -15.54 2.73 11.36
N GLU A 33 -15.99 3.34 10.25
CA GLU A 33 -17.15 4.24 10.28
C GLU A 33 -18.45 3.51 10.61
N THR A 34 -18.68 2.34 9.99
CA THR A 34 -19.85 1.52 10.33
C THR A 34 -19.82 1.06 11.78
N VAL A 35 -18.65 0.77 12.34
CA VAL A 35 -18.50 0.48 13.77
C VAL A 35 -18.89 1.69 14.62
N ALA A 36 -18.40 2.88 14.29
CA ALA A 36 -18.75 4.10 15.00
C ALA A 36 -20.27 4.36 14.97
N SER A 37 -20.93 4.17 13.82
CA SER A 37 -22.39 4.30 13.70
C SER A 37 -23.15 3.29 14.57
N LEU A 38 -22.72 2.03 14.59
CA LEU A 38 -23.34 0.98 15.42
C LEU A 38 -23.16 1.26 16.92
N LEU A 39 -21.98 1.74 17.33
CA LEU A 39 -21.71 2.11 18.72
C LEU A 39 -22.51 3.35 19.15
N GLU A 40 -22.68 4.32 18.24
CA GLU A 40 -23.52 5.50 18.46
C GLU A 40 -25.00 5.11 18.61
N GLU A 41 -25.50 4.19 17.78
CA GLU A 41 -26.84 3.63 17.92
C GLU A 41 -27.01 2.92 19.27
N ALA A 42 -26.06 2.07 19.65
CA ALA A 42 -26.08 1.39 20.95
C ALA A 42 -26.06 2.38 22.13
N HIS A 43 -25.29 3.46 22.02
CA HIS A 43 -25.25 4.54 23.01
C HIS A 43 -26.62 5.21 23.16
N VAL A 44 -27.25 5.63 22.06
CA VAL A 44 -28.57 6.28 22.07
C VAL A 44 -29.66 5.35 22.63
N GLN A 45 -29.62 4.07 22.29
CA GLN A 45 -30.57 3.08 22.83
C GLN A 45 -30.40 2.92 24.35
N LEU A 46 -29.16 2.81 24.84
CA LEU A 46 -28.88 2.66 26.27
C LEU A 46 -29.25 3.94 27.04
N GLU A 47 -28.95 5.10 26.49
CA GLU A 47 -29.28 6.40 27.07
C GLU A 47 -30.81 6.59 27.17
N SER A 48 -31.54 6.29 26.09
CA SER A 48 -33.01 6.35 26.06
C SER A 48 -33.64 5.43 27.10
N ASN A 49 -33.11 4.21 27.25
CA ASN A 49 -33.56 3.27 28.28
C ASN A 49 -33.30 3.82 29.68
N PHE A 50 -32.12 4.40 29.91
CA PHE A 50 -31.77 5.01 31.18
C PHE A 50 -32.70 6.18 31.55
N PHE A 51 -33.03 7.06 30.60
CA PHE A 51 -33.98 8.16 30.81
C PHE A 51 -35.40 7.66 31.10
N ASN A 52 -35.89 6.65 30.37
CA ASN A 52 -37.21 6.05 30.61
C ASN A 52 -37.35 5.40 32.00
N LEU A 53 -36.28 4.76 32.50
CA LEU A 53 -36.26 4.24 33.88
C LEU A 53 -36.33 5.36 34.93
N LYS A 54 -35.76 6.54 34.65
CA LYS A 54 -35.75 7.68 35.56
C LYS A 54 -37.09 8.42 35.59
N THR A 55 -37.73 8.61 34.43
CA THR A 55 -39.04 9.28 34.32
C THR A 55 -40.18 8.43 34.88
N SER A 56 -40.17 7.11 34.63
CA SER A 56 -41.15 6.18 35.20
C SER A 56 -41.13 6.19 36.73
N ARG A 57 -39.95 6.43 37.34
CA ARG A 57 -39.79 6.54 38.80
C ARG A 57 -40.28 7.85 39.40
N LEU A 58 -40.20 8.97 38.68
CA LEU A 58 -40.75 10.25 39.15
C LEU A 58 -42.28 10.26 39.13
N SER A 59 -42.90 9.43 38.27
CA SER A 59 -44.35 9.29 38.18
C SER A 59 -44.94 8.32 39.20
N SER A 60 -44.14 7.43 39.81
CA SER A 60 -44.59 6.45 40.80
C SER A 60 -44.18 6.88 42.21
N GLN A 61 -45.15 7.30 43.02
CA GLN A 61 -44.99 7.61 44.44
C GLN A 61 -44.30 6.44 45.18
N PRO A 62 -43.25 6.67 46.00
CA PRO A 62 -42.54 5.58 46.67
C PRO A 62 -43.37 4.97 47.80
N PRO A 63 -43.46 3.63 47.94
CA PRO A 63 -44.01 3.02 49.13
C PRO A 63 -43.07 3.24 50.33
N PRO A 64 -43.62 3.38 51.56
CA PRO A 64 -42.83 3.63 52.76
C PRO A 64 -42.08 2.37 53.22
N PHE A 65 -40.79 2.55 53.52
CA PHE A 65 -39.91 1.70 54.34
C PHE A 65 -39.77 0.21 53.95
N THR A 66 -38.68 -0.10 53.24
CA THR A 66 -38.00 -1.41 53.36
C THR A 66 -36.49 -1.20 53.51
N PRO A 67 -35.85 -1.66 54.60
CA PRO A 67 -34.43 -1.45 54.85
C PRO A 67 -33.59 -2.55 54.19
N PHE A 68 -33.58 -2.65 52.86
CA PHE A 68 -32.60 -3.44 52.09
C PHE A 68 -32.72 -3.05 50.61
N THR A 69 -31.91 -2.08 50.16
CA THR A 69 -31.76 -1.80 48.72
C THR A 69 -30.30 -1.88 48.28
N PRO A 70 -29.77 -3.07 47.98
CA PRO A 70 -28.45 -3.19 47.36
C PRO A 70 -28.38 -3.44 45.83
N PRO A 71 -29.39 -3.90 45.05
CA PRO A 71 -29.15 -4.17 43.62
C PRO A 71 -29.28 -2.96 42.69
N PHE A 72 -30.10 -1.96 43.06
CA PHE A 72 -30.55 -0.94 42.09
C PHE A 72 -29.56 0.22 41.88
N VAL A 73 -28.79 0.55 42.91
CA VAL A 73 -27.75 1.59 42.84
C VAL A 73 -26.58 1.13 41.97
N ILE A 74 -26.20 -0.15 42.09
CA ILE A 74 -25.11 -0.77 41.32
C ILE A 74 -25.44 -0.78 39.82
N SER A 75 -26.69 -1.08 39.44
CA SER A 75 -27.13 -1.06 38.03
C SER A 75 -27.01 0.33 37.40
N SER A 76 -27.32 1.40 38.14
CA SER A 76 -27.24 2.78 37.62
C SER A 76 -25.80 3.22 37.39
N PHE A 77 -24.88 2.85 38.28
CA PHE A 77 -23.45 3.14 38.10
C PHE A 77 -22.87 2.36 36.92
N GLN A 78 -23.25 1.09 36.76
CA GLN A 78 -22.82 0.28 35.62
C GLN A 78 -23.34 0.84 34.28
N SER A 79 -24.56 1.38 34.23
CA SER A 79 -25.10 2.06 33.05
C SER A 79 -24.31 3.32 32.67
N PHE A 80 -23.83 4.09 33.66
CA PHE A 80 -23.01 5.27 33.38
C PHE A 80 -21.63 4.88 32.83
N ILE A 81 -20.98 3.91 33.45
CA ILE A 81 -19.68 3.39 33.00
C ILE A 81 -19.78 2.82 31.58
N THR A 82 -20.87 2.12 31.26
CA THR A 82 -21.09 1.55 29.92
C THR A 82 -21.37 2.61 28.86
N LEU A 83 -22.12 3.68 29.18
CA LEU A 83 -22.31 4.82 28.28
C LEU A 83 -20.98 5.52 27.97
N GLU A 84 -20.18 5.81 28.99
CA GLU A 84 -18.86 6.43 28.81
C GLU A 84 -17.93 5.53 28.00
N SER A 85 -17.91 4.22 28.28
CA SER A 85 -17.12 3.25 27.50
C SER A 85 -17.53 3.21 26.03
N LEU A 86 -18.84 3.22 25.73
CA LEU A 86 -19.35 3.25 24.36
C LEU A 86 -18.96 4.54 23.63
N ALA A 87 -19.06 5.69 24.31
CA ALA A 87 -18.65 6.97 23.74
C ALA A 87 -17.15 6.98 23.39
N LEU A 88 -16.29 6.50 24.30
CA LEU A 88 -14.85 6.40 24.07
C LEU A 88 -14.51 5.45 22.91
N GLN A 89 -15.21 4.32 22.79
CA GLN A 89 -15.03 3.39 21.67
C GLN A 89 -15.49 3.97 20.34
N CYS A 90 -16.60 4.71 20.31
CA CYS A 90 -17.08 5.41 19.12
C CYS A 90 -16.04 6.44 18.66
N ASP A 91 -15.55 7.27 19.58
CA ASP A 91 -14.49 8.25 19.32
C ASP A 91 -13.19 7.61 18.81
N TYR A 92 -12.81 6.47 19.40
CA TYR A 92 -11.67 5.69 18.91
C TYR A 92 -11.86 5.29 17.45
N HIS A 93 -13.01 4.73 17.08
CA HIS A 93 -13.27 4.30 15.71
C HIS A 93 -13.40 5.47 14.71
N LYS A 94 -13.94 6.61 15.13
CA LYS A 94 -13.94 7.85 14.33
C LYS A 94 -12.50 8.32 14.04
N ARG A 95 -11.63 8.33 15.06
CA ARG A 95 -10.20 8.64 14.88
C ARG A 95 -9.47 7.62 14.03
N GLN A 96 -9.76 6.33 14.22
CA GLN A 96 -9.15 5.25 13.46
C GLN A 96 -9.51 5.35 11.97
N ALA A 97 -10.77 5.62 11.64
CA ALA A 97 -11.19 5.87 10.26
C ALA A 97 -10.42 7.06 9.63
N ALA A 98 -10.26 8.16 10.36
CA ALA A 98 -9.50 9.32 9.90
C ALA A 98 -8.01 8.99 9.64
N VAL A 99 -7.38 8.23 10.54
CA VAL A 99 -5.98 7.79 10.37
C VAL A 99 -5.84 6.88 9.13
N VAL A 100 -6.77 5.95 8.93
CA VAL A 100 -6.75 5.05 7.77
C VAL A 100 -6.93 5.83 6.47
N ARG A 101 -7.84 6.80 6.41
CA ARG A 101 -8.00 7.68 5.23
C ARG A 101 -6.77 8.54 4.97
N MET A 102 -6.11 9.04 6.01
CA MET A 102 -4.86 9.78 5.85
C MET A 102 -3.76 8.88 5.25
N LYS A 103 -3.65 7.64 5.73
CA LYS A 103 -2.70 6.65 5.19
C LYS A 103 -3.01 6.32 3.73
N GLN A 104 -4.28 6.21 3.37
CA GLN A 104 -4.72 6.03 1.99
C GLN A 104 -4.28 7.20 1.10
N ALA A 105 -4.60 8.42 1.50
CA ALA A 105 -4.26 9.63 0.74
C ALA A 105 -2.74 9.74 0.51
N GLN A 106 -1.93 9.46 1.53
CA GLN A 106 -0.47 9.42 1.40
C GLN A 106 0.00 8.37 0.39
N TYR A 107 -0.60 7.19 0.40
CA TYR A 107 -0.25 6.13 -0.54
C TYR A 107 -0.64 6.49 -1.98
N GLU A 108 -1.81 7.09 -2.17
CA GLU A 108 -2.29 7.56 -3.48
C GLU A 108 -1.42 8.69 -4.04
N GLU A 109 -1.03 9.65 -3.20
CA GLU A 109 -0.10 10.73 -3.58
C GLU A 109 1.27 10.17 -4.00
N TYR A 110 1.83 9.25 -3.21
CA TYR A 110 3.08 8.58 -3.55
C TYR A 110 2.98 7.82 -4.88
N LYS A 111 1.88 7.08 -5.10
CA LYS A 111 1.63 6.37 -6.35
C LYS A 111 1.51 7.34 -7.54
N ALA A 112 0.80 8.45 -7.37
CA ALA A 112 0.61 9.46 -8.40
C ALA A 112 1.93 10.16 -8.77
N THR A 113 2.79 10.47 -7.78
CA THR A 113 4.11 11.06 -8.05
C THR A 113 5.01 10.11 -8.83
N LEU A 114 5.03 8.81 -8.51
CA LEU A 114 5.75 7.80 -9.31
C LEU A 114 5.20 7.67 -10.73
N GLU A 115 3.88 7.69 -10.91
CA GLU A 115 3.27 7.66 -12.23
C GLU A 115 3.63 8.91 -13.05
N ASN A 116 3.63 10.08 -12.42
CA ASN A 116 4.04 11.33 -13.05
C ASN A 116 5.52 11.31 -13.45
N GLN A 117 6.42 10.81 -12.60
CA GLN A 117 7.84 10.63 -12.95
C GLN A 117 7.99 9.69 -14.15
N ARG A 118 7.24 8.58 -14.18
CA ARG A 118 7.23 7.66 -15.32
C ARG A 118 6.73 8.33 -16.60
N LYS A 119 5.66 9.11 -16.52
CA LYS A 119 5.14 9.91 -17.64
C LYS A 119 6.15 10.97 -18.10
N GLU A 120 6.86 11.61 -17.19
CA GLU A 120 7.89 12.61 -17.50
C GLU A 120 9.10 12.00 -18.21
N ILE A 121 9.54 10.81 -17.79
CA ILE A 121 10.61 10.08 -18.49
C ILE A 121 10.16 9.74 -19.92
N LEU A 122 8.92 9.28 -20.07
CA LEU A 122 8.35 8.90 -21.36
C LEU A 122 8.12 10.13 -22.25
N SER A 123 7.65 11.25 -21.70
CA SER A 123 7.49 12.51 -22.44
C SER A 123 8.83 13.11 -22.86
N LYS A 124 9.87 13.06 -22.00
CA LYS A 124 11.24 13.47 -22.37
C LYS A 124 11.82 12.62 -23.50
N GLN A 125 11.48 11.32 -23.57
CA GLN A 125 11.85 10.49 -24.71
C GLN A 125 11.14 10.95 -26.01
N VAL A 126 9.86 11.33 -25.93
CA VAL A 126 9.09 11.81 -27.08
C VAL A 126 9.54 13.21 -27.54
N SER A 127 9.79 14.15 -26.63
CA SER A 127 10.27 15.51 -26.98
C SER A 127 11.69 15.51 -27.56
N LYS A 128 12.58 14.60 -27.12
CA LYS A 128 13.89 14.39 -27.74
C LYS A 128 13.82 13.86 -29.18
N GLN A 129 12.66 13.38 -29.63
CA GLN A 129 12.43 12.97 -31.01
C GLN A 129 11.99 14.15 -31.89
N VAL A 130 11.49 15.24 -31.31
CA VAL A 130 10.99 16.44 -32.04
C VAL A 130 12.06 17.54 -32.15
N GLU A 131 13.00 17.64 -31.20
CA GLU A 131 14.04 18.70 -31.21
C GLU A 131 15.37 18.29 -31.87
N LYS A 132 15.51 17.04 -32.35
CA LYS A 132 16.78 16.51 -32.87
C LYS A 132 16.96 16.65 -34.38
N ASP A 133 16.47 17.75 -34.95
CA ASP A 133 16.89 18.25 -36.28
C ASP A 133 18.04 19.26 -36.19
N THR A 134 18.56 19.57 -34.99
CA THR A 134 19.76 20.41 -34.88
C THR A 134 20.59 20.03 -33.65
N SER A 135 21.84 19.65 -33.91
CA SER A 135 22.95 19.50 -32.97
C SER A 135 23.10 18.18 -32.20
N GLU A 136 24.38 17.91 -31.90
CA GLU A 136 25.07 16.63 -31.79
C GLU A 136 24.99 15.89 -30.43
N PHE A 137 25.43 14.62 -30.50
CA PHE A 137 26.00 13.78 -29.44
C PHE A 137 25.10 13.29 -28.28
N THR A 138 24.83 11.98 -28.26
CA THR A 138 24.94 11.06 -27.10
C THR A 138 24.45 9.67 -27.52
N SER A 139 25.13 8.66 -26.98
CA SER A 139 25.25 7.27 -27.42
C SER A 139 23.97 6.40 -27.41
N ASP A 140 22.80 6.96 -27.08
CA ASP A 140 21.51 6.24 -27.04
C ASP A 140 20.77 6.23 -28.39
N LYS A 141 21.30 6.90 -29.43
CA LYS A 141 20.63 6.99 -30.74
C LYS A 141 20.54 5.65 -31.46
N PHE A 142 21.40 4.67 -31.18
CA PHE A 142 21.49 3.47 -32.02
C PHE A 142 20.24 2.60 -31.97
N ASP A 143 19.61 2.44 -30.79
CA ASP A 143 18.44 1.58 -30.64
C ASP A 143 17.16 2.23 -31.19
N GLY A 144 16.97 3.53 -30.91
CA GLY A 144 15.87 4.32 -31.48
C GLY A 144 15.98 4.51 -33.00
N SER A 145 17.19 4.74 -33.51
CA SER A 145 17.47 4.91 -34.94
C SER A 145 17.27 3.60 -35.71
N LEU A 146 17.70 2.46 -35.16
CA LEU A 146 17.49 1.15 -35.79
C LEU A 146 16.00 0.80 -35.82
N ARG A 147 15.28 0.98 -34.71
CA ARG A 147 13.83 0.76 -34.64
C ARG A 147 13.10 1.63 -35.66
N GLN A 148 13.47 2.91 -35.78
CA GLN A 148 12.86 3.83 -36.74
C GLN A 148 13.22 3.49 -38.19
N ALA A 149 14.43 3.01 -38.46
CA ALA A 149 14.83 2.51 -39.78
C ALA A 149 14.04 1.25 -40.16
N ILE A 150 13.86 0.31 -39.23
CA ILE A 150 13.06 -0.91 -39.45
C ILE A 150 11.62 -0.55 -39.80
N TYR A 151 10.96 0.31 -39.02
CA TYR A 151 9.58 0.73 -39.32
C TYR A 151 9.46 1.48 -40.65
N ARG A 152 10.43 2.35 -40.97
CA ARG A 152 10.50 3.03 -42.27
C ARG A 152 10.64 2.04 -43.43
N THR A 153 11.53 1.05 -43.32
CA THR A 153 11.71 0.03 -44.35
C THR A 153 10.46 -0.84 -44.51
N ILE A 154 9.74 -1.14 -43.43
CA ILE A 154 8.46 -1.85 -43.50
C ILE A 154 7.43 -1.02 -44.27
N GLU A 155 7.28 0.27 -43.95
CA GLU A 155 6.33 1.18 -44.61
C GLU A 155 6.68 1.42 -46.10
N GLU A 156 7.96 1.57 -46.42
CA GLU A 156 8.46 1.66 -47.80
C GLU A 156 8.15 0.36 -48.58
N GLN A 157 8.32 -0.81 -47.96
CA GLN A 157 8.00 -2.08 -48.62
C GLN A 157 6.50 -2.35 -48.73
N ASP A 158 5.69 -1.92 -47.77
CA ASP A 158 4.22 -1.99 -47.86
C ASP A 158 3.67 -1.08 -48.95
N SER A 159 4.30 0.09 -49.16
CA SER A 159 4.01 0.96 -50.30
C SER A 159 4.36 0.28 -51.64
N LEU A 160 5.46 -0.47 -51.70
CA LEU A 160 5.82 -1.29 -52.87
C LEU A 160 4.86 -2.47 -53.06
N LEU A 161 4.43 -3.13 -51.98
CA LEU A 161 3.41 -4.19 -52.03
C LEU A 161 2.07 -3.66 -52.54
N THR A 162 1.71 -2.42 -52.18
CA THR A 162 0.55 -1.72 -52.73
C THR A 162 0.71 -1.48 -54.23
N LEU A 163 1.91 -1.12 -54.68
CA LEU A 163 2.25 -0.94 -56.10
C LEU A 163 2.25 -2.26 -56.90
N ILE A 164 2.61 -3.38 -56.26
CA ILE A 164 2.60 -4.73 -56.84
C ILE A 164 1.18 -5.35 -56.81
N SER A 165 0.35 -4.96 -55.83
CA SER A 165 -1.05 -5.42 -55.70
C SER A 165 -2.00 -4.71 -56.66
N LEU A 166 -1.56 -3.63 -57.32
CA LEU A 166 -2.22 -3.13 -58.52
C LEU A 166 -2.04 -4.15 -59.65
N PRO A 167 -3.11 -4.54 -60.37
CA PRO A 167 -2.97 -5.39 -61.55
C PRO A 167 -2.19 -4.61 -62.62
N ASN A 168 -0.87 -4.84 -62.66
CA ASN A 168 0.03 -4.16 -63.58
C ASN A 168 -0.27 -4.60 -65.02
N SER A 169 -0.79 -3.65 -65.79
CA SER A 169 -0.46 -3.53 -67.21
C SER A 169 1.06 -3.40 -67.32
N GLU A 170 1.66 -4.44 -67.90
CA GLU A 170 3.02 -4.57 -68.47
C GLU A 170 4.07 -3.48 -68.14
N GLU A 171 5.18 -3.87 -67.49
CA GLU A 171 6.53 -3.82 -68.08
C GLU A 171 7.64 -4.32 -67.11
N LYS A 172 8.72 -4.82 -67.71
CA LYS A 172 9.85 -5.60 -67.17
C LYS A 172 10.65 -4.95 -66.03
N ALA A 173 11.06 -5.77 -65.06
CA ALA A 173 12.35 -5.64 -64.39
C ALA A 173 12.94 -7.03 -64.05
N PHE A 174 13.91 -7.48 -64.84
CA PHE A 174 14.72 -8.66 -64.53
C PHE A 174 15.58 -8.40 -63.29
N LYS A 175 15.36 -9.16 -62.19
CA LYS A 175 16.26 -9.17 -61.03
C LYS A 175 17.28 -10.30 -61.19
N TYR A 176 18.56 -9.93 -61.30
CA TYR A 176 19.69 -10.87 -61.29
C TYR A 176 19.85 -11.52 -59.90
N PRO A 177 20.36 -12.77 -59.80
CA PRO A 177 20.71 -13.40 -58.52
C PRO A 177 21.88 -12.63 -57.86
N LYS A 178 21.79 -12.38 -56.55
CA LYS A 178 22.85 -11.68 -55.79
C LYS A 178 24.18 -12.42 -55.87
N ASP A 179 25.26 -11.67 -56.11
CA ASP A 179 26.62 -12.19 -56.21
C ASP A 179 27.08 -12.78 -54.86
N ALA A 180 27.78 -13.92 -54.90
CA ALA A 180 28.21 -14.65 -53.71
C ALA A 180 29.15 -13.82 -52.82
N SER A 181 29.93 -12.92 -53.44
CA SER A 181 30.79 -11.96 -52.74
C SER A 181 29.98 -11.02 -51.84
N THR A 182 28.85 -10.52 -52.34
CA THR A 182 27.95 -9.62 -51.59
C THR A 182 27.34 -10.35 -50.39
N VAL A 183 26.89 -11.59 -50.58
CA VAL A 183 26.32 -12.41 -49.49
C VAL A 183 27.35 -12.70 -48.40
N ILE A 184 28.60 -12.98 -48.78
CA ILE A 184 29.69 -13.23 -47.83
C ILE A 184 30.01 -11.98 -47.01
N GLU A 185 30.06 -10.81 -47.64
CA GLU A 185 30.30 -9.55 -46.92
C GLU A 185 29.14 -9.20 -45.98
N GLU A 186 27.89 -9.33 -46.42
CA GLU A 186 26.71 -9.15 -45.56
C GLU A 186 26.77 -10.09 -44.33
N LEU A 187 27.14 -11.36 -44.52
CA LEU A 187 27.27 -12.35 -43.45
C LEU A 187 28.42 -12.04 -42.48
N LYS A 188 29.53 -11.49 -42.97
CA LYS A 188 30.64 -11.03 -42.12
C LYS A 188 30.22 -9.82 -41.28
N THR A 189 29.52 -8.86 -41.87
CA THR A 189 29.01 -7.68 -41.16
C THR A 189 28.03 -8.11 -40.08
N ALA A 190 27.09 -9.01 -40.39
CA ALA A 190 26.14 -9.55 -39.41
C ALA A 190 26.85 -10.31 -38.26
N ASN A 191 27.84 -11.15 -38.56
CA ASN A 191 28.62 -11.83 -37.54
C ASN A 191 29.42 -10.87 -36.65
N CYS A 192 29.97 -9.81 -37.24
CA CYS A 192 30.67 -8.77 -36.48
C CYS A 192 29.71 -8.08 -35.50
N GLN A 193 28.53 -7.67 -35.99
CA GLN A 193 27.48 -7.06 -35.17
C GLN A 193 27.01 -7.99 -34.05
N LEU A 194 26.81 -9.28 -34.33
CA LEU A 194 26.45 -10.28 -33.32
C LEU A 194 27.52 -10.41 -32.24
N ARG A 195 28.80 -10.46 -32.61
CA ARG A 195 29.91 -10.54 -31.64
C ARG A 195 29.97 -9.28 -30.76
N CYS A 196 29.80 -8.10 -31.35
CA CYS A 196 29.75 -6.86 -30.59
C CYS A 196 28.57 -6.84 -29.60
N LEU A 197 27.38 -7.24 -30.05
CA LEU A 197 26.18 -7.30 -29.22
C LEU A 197 26.34 -8.30 -28.06
N VAL A 198 26.86 -9.49 -28.33
CA VAL A 198 27.14 -10.50 -27.29
C VAL A 198 28.13 -9.92 -26.27
N GLY A 199 29.18 -9.22 -26.71
CA GLY A 199 30.11 -8.54 -25.80
C GLY A 199 29.42 -7.49 -24.92
N SER A 200 28.55 -6.66 -25.50
CA SER A 200 27.78 -5.67 -24.72
C SER A 200 26.85 -6.31 -23.71
N LEU A 201 26.16 -7.40 -24.07
CA LEU A 201 25.27 -8.12 -23.17
C LEU A 201 26.04 -8.78 -22.02
N LEU A 202 27.21 -9.35 -22.28
CA LEU A 202 28.08 -9.91 -21.24
C LEU A 202 28.53 -8.82 -20.25
N ASN A 203 28.92 -7.64 -20.74
CA ASN A 203 29.30 -6.52 -19.88
C ASN A 203 28.12 -6.00 -19.03
N GLN A 204 26.92 -5.95 -19.62
CA GLN A 204 25.71 -5.58 -18.88
C GLN A 204 25.35 -6.61 -17.81
N LEU A 205 25.53 -7.89 -18.09
CA LEU A 205 25.31 -8.97 -17.13
C LEU A 205 26.29 -8.84 -15.95
N GLU A 206 27.58 -8.67 -16.23
CA GLU A 206 28.62 -8.49 -15.20
C GLU A 206 28.31 -7.28 -14.31
N ALA A 207 27.92 -6.14 -14.90
CA ALA A 207 27.55 -4.94 -14.14
C ALA A 207 26.33 -5.18 -13.23
N LYS A 208 25.34 -5.96 -13.69
CA LYS A 208 24.14 -6.29 -12.91
C LYS A 208 24.45 -7.29 -11.79
N GLU A 209 25.32 -8.26 -12.03
CA GLU A 209 25.79 -9.19 -11.01
C GLU A 209 26.58 -8.45 -9.91
N GLU A 210 27.38 -7.44 -10.28
CA GLU A 210 28.06 -6.58 -9.32
C GLU A 210 27.08 -5.77 -8.46
N GLU A 211 26.07 -5.14 -9.07
CA GLU A 211 25.03 -4.39 -8.36
C GLU A 211 24.29 -5.28 -7.36
N VAL A 212 23.91 -6.50 -7.77
CA VAL A 212 23.27 -7.48 -6.88
C VAL A 212 24.18 -7.85 -5.72
N ARG A 213 25.48 -8.05 -5.98
CA ARG A 213 26.46 -8.35 -4.93
C ARG A 213 26.54 -7.23 -3.90
N GLN A 214 26.62 -5.98 -4.35
CA GLN A 214 26.67 -4.80 -3.49
C GLN A 214 25.39 -4.63 -2.65
N LEU A 215 24.21 -4.78 -3.27
CA LEU A 215 22.94 -4.70 -2.55
C LEU A 215 22.80 -5.82 -1.52
N THR A 216 23.25 -7.03 -1.85
CA THR A 216 23.24 -8.18 -0.93
C THR A 216 24.16 -7.92 0.26
N GLU A 217 25.36 -7.38 0.03
CA GLU A 217 26.29 -7.00 1.09
C GLU A 217 25.73 -5.89 1.99
N GLN A 218 25.08 -4.87 1.40
CA GLN A 218 24.41 -3.80 2.15
C GLN A 218 23.26 -4.33 3.01
N LEU A 219 22.46 -5.27 2.48
CA LEU A 219 21.37 -5.90 3.23
C LEU A 219 21.93 -6.72 4.40
N HIS A 220 23.00 -7.49 4.17
CA HIS A 220 23.67 -8.23 5.23
C HIS A 220 24.26 -7.31 6.31
N ALA A 221 24.88 -6.19 5.94
CA ALA A 221 25.41 -5.20 6.88
C ALA A 221 24.30 -4.49 7.68
N ALA A 222 23.17 -4.17 7.05
CA ALA A 222 22.01 -3.60 7.73
C ALA A 222 21.40 -4.60 8.74
N ASN A 223 21.30 -5.87 8.36
CA ASN A 223 20.78 -6.93 9.22
C ASN A 223 21.66 -7.17 10.46
N LEU A 224 23.00 -7.21 10.30
CA LEU A 224 23.93 -7.29 11.44
C LEU A 224 23.82 -6.09 12.40
N ASN A 225 23.51 -4.89 11.88
CA ASN A 225 23.30 -3.72 12.71
C ASN A 225 21.98 -3.77 13.49
N ASP A 226 20.93 -4.40 12.96
CA ASP A 226 19.67 -4.60 13.68
C ASP A 226 19.78 -5.68 14.77
N GLU A 227 20.48 -6.79 14.52
CA GLU A 227 20.75 -7.82 15.53
C GLU A 227 21.60 -7.27 16.71
N SER A 228 22.62 -6.45 16.41
CA SER A 228 23.43 -5.77 17.44
C SER A 228 22.63 -4.78 18.30
N ARG A 229 21.58 -4.15 17.73
CA ARG A 229 20.67 -3.27 18.46
C ARG A 229 19.67 -4.04 19.30
N LEU A 230 19.24 -5.22 18.86
CA LEU A 230 18.34 -6.09 19.60
C LEU A 230 19.04 -6.70 20.84
N ASP A 231 20.31 -7.10 20.70
CA ASP A 231 21.12 -7.62 21.81
C ASP A 231 21.42 -6.57 22.89
N ASN A 232 21.58 -5.29 22.49
CA ASN A 232 21.75 -4.19 23.44
C ASN A 232 20.43 -3.76 24.12
N ALA A 233 19.28 -3.98 23.50
CA ALA A 233 17.97 -3.67 24.10
C ALA A 233 17.53 -4.72 25.14
N LEU A 234 18.02 -5.96 25.05
CA LEU A 234 17.69 -7.04 25.97
C LEU A 234 18.53 -7.07 27.26
N ARG A 235 19.62 -6.29 27.34
CA ARG A 235 20.40 -6.11 28.57
C ARG A 235 19.86 -4.94 29.41
N LEU A 236 18.64 -5.09 29.90
CA LEU A 236 18.14 -4.24 30.98
C LEU A 236 19.02 -4.40 32.22
N ALA A 237 19.54 -3.28 32.74
CA ALA A 237 20.28 -3.27 34.00
C ALA A 237 19.40 -3.83 35.14
N PRO A 238 19.95 -4.64 36.07
CA PRO A 238 19.18 -5.16 37.20
C PRO A 238 18.55 -4.00 37.99
N LEU A 239 17.22 -4.00 38.09
CA LEU A 239 16.50 -2.99 38.86
C LEU A 239 16.92 -3.05 40.34
N PRO A 240 17.09 -1.89 41.01
CA PRO A 240 17.46 -1.86 42.42
C PRO A 240 16.39 -2.58 43.26
N PRO A 241 16.78 -3.35 44.29
CA PRO A 241 15.84 -4.07 45.13
C PRO A 241 14.91 -3.07 45.83
N LEU A 242 13.60 -3.20 45.56
CA LEU A 242 12.58 -2.35 46.15
C LEU A 242 12.51 -2.62 47.66
N THR A 243 12.52 -1.55 48.45
CA THR A 243 12.25 -1.60 49.89
C THR A 243 10.85 -2.20 50.12
N PRO A 244 10.70 -3.17 51.04
CA PRO A 244 9.40 -3.77 51.33
C PRO A 244 8.37 -2.71 51.71
N LEU A 245 7.22 -2.75 51.05
CA LEU A 245 6.10 -1.86 51.34
C LEU A 245 5.48 -2.31 52.68
N GLU A 246 5.65 -1.53 53.74
CA GLU A 246 4.98 -1.80 55.01
C GLU A 246 3.46 -1.64 54.83
N MET A 247 2.71 -2.73 55.03
CA MET A 247 1.26 -2.67 55.03
C MET A 247 0.78 -1.97 56.32
N PRO A 248 -0.22 -1.08 56.23
CA PRO A 248 -0.80 -0.47 57.42
C PRO A 248 -1.38 -1.55 58.35
N LEU A 249 -1.00 -1.50 59.63
CA LEU A 249 -1.57 -2.34 60.67
C LEU A 249 -3.01 -1.89 60.92
N PHE A 250 -3.97 -2.68 60.42
CA PHE A 250 -5.37 -2.54 60.77
C PHE A 250 -5.63 -3.24 62.11
N ASP A 251 -5.91 -2.47 63.15
CA ASP A 251 -6.42 -2.99 64.43
C ASP A 251 -7.92 -3.30 64.28
N PHE A 252 -8.25 -4.60 64.16
CA PHE A 252 -9.63 -5.10 64.12
C PHE A 252 -10.22 -5.38 65.52
N THR A 253 -9.56 -4.95 66.59
CA THR A 253 -10.07 -5.07 67.96
C THR A 253 -10.60 -3.72 68.45
N SER A 254 -11.72 -3.29 67.90
CA SER A 254 -12.57 -2.29 68.53
C SER A 254 -13.99 -2.86 68.52
N THR A 255 -14.30 -3.54 69.62
CA THR A 255 -15.66 -3.94 70.02
C THR A 255 -16.49 -2.73 70.41
#